data_AF-A0A4R8Z517-F1
#
_entry.id   AF-A0A4R8Z517-F1
#
_cell.length_a   1.000
_cell.length_b   1.000
_cell.length_c   1.000
_cell.angle_alpha   90.00
_cell.angle_beta   90.00
_cell.angle_gamma   90.00
#
_symmetry.space_group_name_H-M   'P 1'
#
loop_
_entity.id
_entity.type
_entity.pdbx_description
1 polymer ?
#
loop_
_entity_poly.entity_id
_entity_poly.type
_entity_poly.pdbx_seq_one_letter_code
_entity_poly.pdbx_strand_id
1 'polypeptide(L)'
;MGAAWVVRSGRHGERDAWALTAGVSGGGWQEVPDLTECSTREEVGAVLSQVFPDFSGPTLANYTGQMWALRSRVSSGDLLAMPMKTTKQIALGRVTSGYQYMADEVDPDKRHVVRVQWLMTDLPRSAVKQDLLFSLGSALSIFAPSKNHAISRLEALLATGIDPGQLPFQTAVKIPGAKSTIPEEDDVDEPELHTDIVEVARDRISARIAEEFAGHELTALITAILEAEGFTCTMSPPGADGGIDIVAGRGVLGMDSPRVIVQVKSGGQTGDSVVRDLSGVVHTQGADQGLLVAWGGLSKQARGTVHGQQFRMRVWAAEDVVDAVMRLYENLPEDIRSRLPLKRVWMLAE
;
A
#
# COMPACT_ATOMS: atom_id res chain seq x y z
N MET A 1 -30.40 3.97 -4.01
CA MET A 1 -29.30 4.27 -3.07
C MET A 1 -28.24 5.00 -3.88
N GLY A 2 -27.82 6.19 -3.44
CA GLY A 2 -26.77 6.96 -4.11
C GLY A 2 -25.39 6.33 -3.92
N ALA A 3 -24.43 6.71 -4.75
CA ALA A 3 -23.04 6.33 -4.61
C ALA A 3 -22.38 7.14 -3.47
N ALA A 4 -21.17 6.73 -3.05
CA ALA A 4 -20.31 7.57 -2.22
C ALA A 4 -19.11 8.03 -3.05
N TRP A 5 -18.65 9.25 -2.79
CA TRP A 5 -17.51 9.87 -3.44
C TRP A 5 -16.57 10.48 -2.42
N VAL A 6 -15.28 10.36 -2.66
CA VAL A 6 -14.25 11.14 -1.96
C VAL A 6 -13.78 12.21 -2.91
N VAL A 7 -13.87 13.48 -2.50
CA VAL A 7 -13.39 14.63 -3.27
C VAL A 7 -12.53 15.51 -2.38
N ARG A 8 -11.31 15.83 -2.83
CA ARG A 8 -10.34 16.61 -2.07
C ARG A 8 -10.23 18.05 -2.53
N SER A 9 -10.09 18.93 -1.57
CA SER A 9 -9.94 20.39 -1.67
C SER A 9 -8.46 20.83 -1.83
N GLY A 10 -7.70 20.10 -2.66
CA GLY A 10 -6.31 20.44 -3.00
C GLY A 10 -5.23 19.63 -2.27
N ARG A 11 -3.98 19.76 -2.74
CA ARG A 11 -2.85 18.93 -2.29
C ARG A 11 -2.55 19.12 -0.80
N HIS A 12 -2.66 20.35 -0.30
CA HIS A 12 -2.42 20.71 1.10
C HIS A 12 -3.69 21.13 1.86
N GLY A 13 -4.87 20.96 1.26
CA GLY A 13 -6.14 21.41 1.84
C GLY A 13 -6.36 22.92 1.75
N GLU A 14 -5.76 23.57 0.75
CA GLU A 14 -5.86 25.02 0.51
C GLU A 14 -7.32 25.51 0.39
N ARG A 15 -8.24 24.62 -0.02
CA ARG A 15 -9.66 24.92 -0.25
C ARG A 15 -10.59 24.35 0.82
N ASP A 16 -10.08 23.73 1.89
CA ASP A 16 -10.89 23.04 2.92
C ASP A 16 -11.97 23.99 3.51
N ALA A 17 -11.56 25.16 4.01
CA ALA A 17 -12.47 26.12 4.64
C ALA A 17 -13.47 26.75 3.65
N TRP A 18 -13.03 26.99 2.41
CA TRP A 18 -13.89 27.54 1.36
C TRP A 18 -14.97 26.54 0.95
N ALA A 19 -14.60 25.27 0.73
CA ALA A 19 -15.53 24.20 0.36
C ALA A 19 -16.66 24.05 1.38
N LEU A 20 -16.33 24.11 2.68
CA LEU A 20 -17.32 24.08 3.76
C LEU A 20 -18.24 25.31 3.75
N THR A 21 -17.67 26.51 3.63
CA THR A 21 -18.41 27.77 3.73
C THR A 21 -19.32 28.00 2.51
N ALA A 22 -18.83 27.68 1.31
CA ALA A 22 -19.56 27.86 0.06
C ALA A 22 -20.52 26.69 -0.27
N GLY A 23 -20.49 25.60 0.51
CA GLY A 23 -21.35 24.44 0.28
C GLY A 23 -21.03 23.71 -1.02
N VAL A 24 -19.75 23.57 -1.34
CA VAL A 24 -19.25 22.96 -2.57
C VAL A 24 -18.13 21.98 -2.29
N SER A 25 -17.85 21.09 -3.24
CA SER A 25 -16.65 20.26 -3.25
C SER A 25 -16.06 20.21 -4.65
N GLY A 26 -14.75 20.02 -4.75
CA GLY A 26 -13.97 20.07 -5.99
C GLY A 26 -12.85 21.11 -5.94
N GLY A 27 -12.64 21.79 -7.07
CA GLY A 27 -11.60 22.78 -7.25
C GLY A 27 -10.22 22.20 -7.56
N GLY A 28 -9.38 23.01 -8.20
CA GLY A 28 -8.18 22.63 -8.92
C GLY A 28 -8.40 22.77 -10.43
N TRP A 29 -7.44 22.26 -11.22
CA TRP A 29 -7.50 22.25 -12.68
C TRP A 29 -7.77 23.63 -13.28
N GLN A 30 -7.13 24.68 -12.74
CA GLN A 30 -7.25 26.07 -13.20
C GLN A 30 -7.06 26.28 -14.71
N GLU A 31 -6.27 25.41 -15.36
CA GLU A 31 -5.99 25.47 -16.80
C GLU A 31 -7.11 24.85 -17.65
N VAL A 32 -8.01 24.05 -17.03
CA VAL A 32 -9.07 23.33 -17.73
C VAL A 32 -10.28 24.24 -17.94
N PRO A 33 -10.82 24.32 -19.17
CA PRO A 33 -12.02 25.10 -19.44
C PRO A 33 -13.29 24.39 -18.94
N ASP A 34 -14.42 25.08 -19.06
CA ASP A 34 -15.74 24.52 -18.75
C ASP A 34 -15.98 23.19 -19.49
N LEU A 35 -16.33 22.14 -18.75
CA LEU A 35 -16.64 20.81 -19.26
C LEU A 35 -18.16 20.55 -19.33
N THR A 36 -19.01 21.56 -19.11
CA THR A 36 -20.47 21.41 -19.09
C THR A 36 -21.00 20.81 -20.41
N GLU A 37 -20.40 21.13 -21.55
CA GLU A 37 -20.81 20.58 -22.84
C GLU A 37 -20.28 19.16 -23.12
N CYS A 38 -19.28 18.69 -22.35
CA CYS A 38 -18.72 17.35 -22.51
C CYS A 38 -19.69 16.29 -21.99
N SER A 39 -20.15 15.43 -22.89
CA SER A 39 -21.10 14.34 -22.64
C SER A 39 -20.45 12.96 -22.69
N THR A 40 -19.20 12.86 -23.12
CA THR A 40 -18.42 11.61 -23.15
C THR A 40 -17.06 11.74 -22.47
N ARG A 41 -16.50 10.61 -22.03
CA ARG A 41 -15.15 10.56 -21.43
C ARG A 41 -14.09 10.98 -22.44
N GLU A 42 -14.27 10.59 -23.70
CA GLU A 42 -13.36 10.90 -24.80
C GLU A 42 -13.31 12.40 -25.09
N GLU A 43 -14.45 13.10 -24.99
CA GLU A 43 -14.50 14.56 -25.09
C GLU A 43 -13.73 15.25 -23.97
N VAL A 44 -13.85 14.76 -22.72
CA VAL A 44 -13.05 15.28 -21.59
C VAL A 44 -11.55 15.02 -21.83
N GLY A 45 -11.20 13.82 -22.29
CA GLY A 45 -9.82 13.46 -22.61
C GLY A 45 -9.23 14.32 -23.73
N ALA A 46 -10.04 14.64 -24.75
CA ALA A 46 -9.65 15.53 -25.84
C ALA A 46 -9.35 16.95 -25.32
N VAL A 47 -10.21 17.51 -24.46
CA VAL A 47 -9.97 18.82 -23.83
C VAL A 47 -8.66 18.78 -23.03
N LEU A 48 -8.47 17.77 -22.19
CA LEU A 48 -7.27 17.66 -21.35
C LEU A 48 -6.00 17.48 -22.17
N SER A 49 -6.05 16.74 -23.29
CA SER A 49 -4.89 16.58 -24.18
C SER A 49 -4.44 17.90 -24.83
N GLN A 50 -5.38 18.82 -25.07
CA GLN A 50 -5.10 20.13 -25.62
C GLN A 50 -4.55 21.08 -24.56
N VAL A 51 -5.05 21.00 -23.33
CA VAL A 51 -4.60 21.83 -22.20
C VAL A 51 -3.22 21.38 -21.71
N PHE A 52 -2.96 20.08 -21.70
CA PHE A 52 -1.72 19.48 -21.17
C PHE A 52 -1.01 18.59 -22.21
N PRO A 53 -0.43 19.17 -23.27
CA PRO A 53 0.21 18.40 -24.34
C PRO A 53 1.46 17.63 -23.88
N ASP A 54 2.10 18.07 -22.79
CA ASP A 54 3.33 17.47 -22.26
C ASP A 54 3.07 16.30 -21.28
N PHE A 55 1.81 16.01 -20.96
CA PHE A 55 1.49 14.93 -20.02
C PHE A 55 1.71 13.56 -20.66
N SER A 56 2.27 12.63 -19.88
CA SER A 56 2.36 11.23 -20.30
C SER A 56 0.97 10.61 -20.40
N GLY A 57 0.80 9.62 -21.30
CA GLY A 57 -0.47 8.91 -21.48
C GLY A 57 -1.14 8.44 -20.18
N PRO A 58 -0.41 7.81 -19.24
CA PRO A 58 -0.98 7.42 -17.95
C PRO A 58 -1.42 8.60 -17.07
N THR A 59 -0.67 9.70 -17.06
CA THR A 59 -1.01 10.90 -16.28
C THR A 59 -2.28 11.55 -16.84
N LEU A 60 -2.37 11.64 -18.17
CA LEU A 60 -3.52 12.18 -18.87
C LEU A 60 -4.78 11.32 -18.66
N ALA A 61 -4.64 9.99 -18.70
CA ALA A 61 -5.74 9.06 -18.42
C ALA A 61 -6.30 9.25 -17.01
N ASN A 62 -5.43 9.36 -16.01
CA ASN A 62 -5.83 9.61 -14.61
C ASN A 62 -6.57 10.95 -14.46
N TYR A 63 -6.04 12.03 -15.06
CA TYR A 63 -6.72 13.34 -15.05
C TYR A 63 -8.09 13.28 -15.73
N THR A 64 -8.18 12.57 -16.85
CA THR A 64 -9.43 12.35 -17.60
C THR A 64 -10.45 11.63 -16.76
N GLY A 65 -10.05 10.55 -16.08
CA GLY A 65 -10.91 9.82 -15.16
C GLY A 65 -11.47 10.71 -14.05
N GLN A 66 -10.61 11.46 -13.35
CA GLN A 66 -11.04 12.31 -12.23
C GLN A 66 -11.99 13.43 -12.68
N MET A 67 -11.69 14.11 -13.78
CA MET A 67 -12.55 15.17 -14.32
C MET A 67 -13.87 14.61 -14.85
N TRP A 68 -13.86 13.43 -15.49
CA TRP A 68 -15.08 12.76 -15.92
C TRP A 68 -15.95 12.32 -14.75
N ALA A 69 -15.35 11.81 -13.66
CA ALA A 69 -16.08 11.49 -12.44
C ALA A 69 -16.78 12.72 -11.86
N LEU A 70 -16.04 13.82 -11.68
CA LEU A 70 -16.61 15.08 -11.19
C LEU A 70 -17.71 15.61 -12.11
N ARG A 71 -17.49 15.54 -13.42
CA ARG A 71 -18.39 16.08 -14.44
C ARG A 71 -19.69 15.28 -14.55
N SER A 72 -19.63 13.96 -14.60
CA SER A 72 -20.74 13.12 -15.07
C SER A 72 -21.17 12.04 -14.08
N ARG A 73 -20.27 11.55 -13.22
CA ARG A 73 -20.58 10.44 -12.30
C ARG A 73 -21.13 10.93 -10.96
N VAL A 74 -20.60 12.01 -10.40
CA VAL A 74 -21.08 12.61 -9.14
C VAL A 74 -22.46 13.22 -9.35
N SER A 75 -23.48 12.65 -8.70
CA SER A 75 -24.88 13.01 -8.91
C SER A 75 -25.58 13.48 -7.63
N SER A 76 -26.69 14.20 -7.80
CA SER A 76 -27.52 14.63 -6.67
C SER A 76 -28.02 13.41 -5.88
N GLY A 77 -27.92 13.49 -4.55
CA GLY A 77 -28.25 12.41 -3.62
C GLY A 77 -27.06 11.53 -3.21
N ASP A 78 -25.93 11.62 -3.92
CA ASP A 78 -24.71 10.90 -3.55
C ASP A 78 -24.14 11.42 -2.23
N LEU A 79 -23.46 10.52 -1.52
CA LEU A 79 -22.72 10.86 -0.31
C LEU A 79 -21.33 11.35 -0.70
N LEU A 80 -20.86 12.44 -0.08
CA LEU A 80 -19.54 12.99 -0.34
C LEU A 80 -18.73 13.08 0.94
N ALA A 81 -17.52 12.54 0.91
CA ALA A 81 -16.54 12.62 1.97
C ALA A 81 -15.35 13.49 1.54
N MET A 82 -14.97 14.45 2.37
CA MET A 82 -13.82 15.31 2.14
C MET A 82 -12.86 15.23 3.34
N PRO A 83 -11.78 14.44 3.23
CA PRO A 83 -10.70 14.44 4.22
C PRO A 83 -9.95 15.78 4.20
N MET A 84 -10.05 16.54 5.29
CA MET A 84 -9.40 17.84 5.42
C MET A 84 -8.00 17.69 5.97
N LYS A 85 -7.01 18.25 5.27
CA LYS A 85 -5.60 18.18 5.68
C LYS A 85 -5.25 19.22 6.73
N THR A 86 -5.95 20.36 6.71
CA THR A 86 -5.73 21.48 7.63
C THR A 86 -6.11 21.13 9.07
N THR A 87 -7.28 20.51 9.27
CA THR A 87 -7.82 20.15 10.58
C THR A 87 -7.59 18.68 10.96
N LYS A 88 -7.13 17.85 10.02
CA LYS A 88 -7.05 16.39 10.16
C LYS A 88 -8.39 15.74 10.55
N GLN A 89 -9.50 16.33 10.12
CA GLN A 89 -10.86 15.80 10.27
C GLN A 89 -11.44 15.38 8.91
N ILE A 90 -12.62 14.78 8.91
CA ILE A 90 -13.35 14.40 7.70
C ILE A 90 -14.68 15.15 7.69
N ALA A 91 -15.00 15.79 6.56
CA ALA A 91 -16.34 16.33 6.34
C ALA A 91 -17.17 15.32 5.54
N LEU A 92 -18.43 15.13 5.92
CA LEU A 92 -19.42 14.30 5.25
C LEU A 92 -20.64 15.15 4.89
N GLY A 93 -21.14 14.97 3.67
CA GLY A 93 -22.28 15.70 3.16
C GLY A 93 -23.01 14.95 2.06
N ARG A 94 -24.15 15.49 1.62
CA ARG A 94 -24.88 14.98 0.46
C ARG A 94 -24.77 15.95 -0.71
N VAL A 95 -24.49 15.41 -1.89
CA VAL A 95 -24.47 16.17 -3.12
C VAL A 95 -25.89 16.65 -3.43
N THR A 96 -26.07 17.95 -3.62
CA THR A 96 -27.37 18.56 -3.95
C THR A 96 -27.51 18.84 -5.43
N SER A 97 -26.40 19.10 -6.11
CA SER A 97 -26.34 19.33 -7.56
C SER A 97 -25.02 18.76 -8.10
N GLY A 98 -25.08 18.18 -9.31
CA GLY A 98 -23.90 17.68 -10.01
C GLY A 98 -22.94 18.81 -10.43
N TYR A 99 -22.10 18.53 -11.42
CA TYR A 99 -21.08 19.47 -11.88
C TYR A 99 -21.62 20.86 -12.24
N GLN A 100 -20.92 21.88 -11.76
CA GLN A 100 -21.13 23.28 -12.09
C GLN A 100 -19.78 23.92 -12.36
N TYR A 101 -19.74 24.75 -13.40
CA TYR A 101 -18.61 25.63 -13.68
C TYR A 101 -18.94 27.06 -13.22
N MET A 102 -18.26 27.54 -12.18
CA MET A 102 -18.46 28.89 -11.63
C MET A 102 -17.64 29.92 -12.42
N ALA A 103 -18.09 30.27 -13.62
CA ALA A 103 -17.36 31.19 -14.51
C ALA A 103 -17.05 32.57 -13.88
N ASP A 104 -17.95 33.05 -12.99
CA ASP A 104 -17.82 34.33 -12.30
C ASP A 104 -16.87 34.29 -11.08
N GLU A 105 -16.37 33.10 -10.70
CA GLU A 105 -15.42 32.96 -9.61
C GLU A 105 -14.04 33.50 -10.04
N VAL A 106 -13.50 34.40 -9.20
CA VAL A 106 -12.28 35.15 -9.46
C VAL A 106 -11.08 34.20 -9.47
N ASP A 107 -11.11 33.20 -8.59
CA ASP A 107 -10.07 32.18 -8.47
C ASP A 107 -10.34 30.99 -9.41
N PRO A 108 -9.53 30.78 -10.46
CA PRO A 108 -9.72 29.67 -11.40
C PRO A 108 -9.70 28.29 -10.72
N ASP A 109 -8.96 28.12 -9.62
CA ASP A 109 -8.90 26.86 -8.86
C ASP A 109 -10.22 26.53 -8.12
N LYS A 110 -11.21 27.42 -8.18
CA LYS A 110 -12.51 27.26 -7.51
C LYS A 110 -13.68 27.12 -8.48
N ARG A 111 -13.41 26.96 -9.78
CA ARG A 111 -14.46 26.97 -10.81
C ARG A 111 -15.13 25.62 -11.03
N HIS A 112 -14.40 24.52 -10.94
CA HIS A 112 -14.94 23.17 -11.14
C HIS A 112 -15.47 22.58 -9.84
N VAL A 113 -16.79 22.56 -9.67
CA VAL A 113 -17.40 22.15 -8.40
C VAL A 113 -18.64 21.28 -8.55
N VAL A 114 -18.97 20.56 -7.49
CA VAL A 114 -20.29 20.00 -7.21
C VAL A 114 -20.86 20.67 -5.97
N ARG A 115 -22.18 20.84 -5.88
CA ARG A 115 -22.80 21.40 -4.66
C ARG A 115 -23.05 20.33 -3.64
N VAL A 116 -22.67 20.61 -2.40
CA VAL A 116 -22.74 19.67 -1.29
C VAL A 116 -23.38 20.36 -0.10
N GLN A 117 -24.43 19.72 0.43
CA GLN A 117 -24.91 20.04 1.77
C GLN A 117 -24.04 19.28 2.77
N TRP A 118 -23.12 19.98 3.40
CA TRP A 118 -22.31 19.42 4.48
C TRP A 118 -23.19 19.17 5.72
N LEU A 119 -23.19 17.94 6.20
CA LEU A 119 -24.03 17.49 7.32
C LEU A 119 -23.21 17.26 8.59
N MET A 120 -21.94 16.89 8.43
CA MET A 120 -20.97 16.73 9.52
C MET A 120 -19.62 17.24 9.05
N THR A 121 -19.03 18.21 9.73
CA THR A 121 -17.80 18.89 9.26
C THR A 121 -16.57 18.62 10.12
N ASP A 122 -16.74 18.00 11.28
CA ASP A 122 -15.71 17.85 12.32
C ASP A 122 -15.49 16.39 12.74
N LEU A 123 -15.83 15.42 11.88
CA LEU A 123 -15.68 14.00 12.18
C LEU A 123 -14.20 13.68 12.49
N PRO A 124 -13.87 13.27 13.72
CA PRO A 124 -12.49 12.96 14.06
C PRO A 124 -12.06 11.66 13.38
N ARG A 125 -10.82 11.61 12.87
CA ARG A 125 -10.28 10.40 12.23
C ARG A 125 -10.29 9.17 13.13
N SER A 126 -10.24 9.36 14.45
CA SER A 126 -10.33 8.28 15.44
C SER A 126 -11.71 7.61 15.51
N ALA A 127 -12.77 8.27 15.03
CA ALA A 127 -14.11 7.68 14.94
C ALA A 127 -14.26 6.73 13.73
N VAL A 128 -13.35 6.80 12.77
CA VAL A 128 -13.32 5.95 11.57
C VAL A 128 -12.33 4.81 11.79
N LYS A 129 -12.73 3.57 11.51
CA LYS A 129 -11.83 2.42 11.64
C LYS A 129 -10.73 2.50 10.59
N GLN A 130 -9.58 1.90 10.91
CA GLN A 130 -8.33 2.09 10.18
C GLN A 130 -8.41 1.69 8.70
N ASP A 131 -9.22 0.69 8.36
CA ASP A 131 -9.41 0.21 6.99
C ASP A 131 -10.15 1.24 6.11
N LEU A 132 -11.27 1.78 6.59
CA LEU A 132 -11.98 2.85 5.90
C LEU A 132 -11.17 4.15 5.90
N LEU A 133 -10.46 4.44 7.00
CA LEU A 133 -9.58 5.61 7.08
C LEU A 133 -8.43 5.57 6.06
N PHE A 134 -7.92 4.37 5.76
CA PHE A 134 -6.90 4.14 4.74
C PHE A 134 -7.46 4.35 3.34
N SER A 135 -8.64 3.79 3.04
CA SER A 135 -9.40 4.02 1.81
C SER A 135 -9.61 5.52 1.54
N LEU A 136 -10.15 6.25 2.52
CA LEU A 136 -10.34 7.71 2.46
C LEU A 136 -9.01 8.49 2.33
N GLY A 137 -7.89 7.85 2.68
CA GLY A 137 -6.53 8.38 2.59
C GLY A 137 -5.78 8.11 1.28
N SER A 138 -6.41 7.47 0.28
CA SER A 138 -5.84 7.15 -1.06
C SER A 138 -5.09 8.32 -1.72
N ALA A 139 -4.24 8.12 -2.73
CA ALA A 139 -3.56 9.24 -3.41
C ALA A 139 -4.48 10.06 -4.35
N LEU A 140 -5.60 9.51 -4.83
CA LEU A 140 -6.47 10.12 -5.85
C LEU A 140 -7.36 11.25 -5.30
N SER A 141 -7.48 12.38 -6.00
CA SER A 141 -8.27 13.52 -5.52
C SER A 141 -9.79 13.27 -5.62
N ILE A 142 -10.23 12.48 -6.59
CA ILE A 142 -11.64 12.14 -6.83
C ILE A 142 -11.75 10.63 -7.10
N PHE A 143 -12.49 9.91 -6.26
CA PHE A 143 -12.74 8.47 -6.46
C PHE A 143 -14.02 8.01 -5.73
N ALA A 144 -14.58 6.88 -6.15
CA ALA A 144 -15.73 6.26 -5.49
C ALA A 144 -15.27 5.15 -4.53
N PRO A 145 -15.39 5.31 -3.19
CA PRO A 145 -15.13 4.22 -2.25
C PRO A 145 -16.28 3.21 -2.29
N SER A 146 -16.03 2.05 -2.89
CA SER A 146 -17.02 0.97 -3.03
C SER A 146 -16.69 -0.27 -2.18
N LYS A 147 -15.44 -0.44 -1.75
CA LYS A 147 -14.97 -1.64 -1.02
C LYS A 147 -15.35 -1.60 0.47
N ASN A 148 -15.32 -2.75 1.14
CA ASN A 148 -15.53 -2.91 2.59
C ASN A 148 -16.82 -2.25 3.14
N HIS A 149 -17.88 -2.24 2.32
CA HIS A 149 -19.16 -1.60 2.64
C HIS A 149 -19.05 -0.10 2.97
N ALA A 150 -18.09 0.60 2.37
CA ALA A 150 -17.79 2.01 2.63
C ALA A 150 -19.03 2.91 2.61
N ILE A 151 -19.93 2.76 1.62
CA ILE A 151 -21.17 3.54 1.54
C ILE A 151 -22.00 3.40 2.83
N SER A 152 -22.28 2.16 3.26
CA SER A 152 -23.11 1.90 4.45
C SER A 152 -22.45 2.39 5.74
N ARG A 153 -21.11 2.36 5.80
CA ARG A 153 -20.34 2.81 6.97
C ARG A 153 -20.24 4.32 7.04
N LEU A 154 -20.10 4.98 5.89
CA LEU A 154 -20.15 6.44 5.81
C LEU A 154 -21.55 6.96 6.13
N GLU A 155 -22.62 6.27 5.69
CA GLU A 155 -24.00 6.56 6.12
C GLU A 155 -24.19 6.36 7.63
N ALA A 156 -23.64 5.30 8.20
CA ALA A 156 -23.69 5.08 9.65
C ALA A 156 -22.89 6.13 10.44
N LEU A 157 -21.73 6.54 9.94
CA LEU A 157 -20.92 7.64 10.48
C LEU A 157 -21.68 8.96 10.44
N LEU A 158 -22.37 9.24 9.33
CA LEU A 158 -23.21 10.42 9.18
C LEU A 158 -24.36 10.44 10.19
N ALA A 159 -24.98 9.28 10.45
CA ALA A 159 -26.12 9.16 11.35
C ALA A 159 -25.75 9.10 12.84
N THR A 160 -24.64 8.46 13.18
CA THR A 160 -24.29 8.11 14.58
C THR A 160 -22.97 8.67 15.06
N GLY A 161 -22.13 9.20 14.16
CA GLY A 161 -20.78 9.66 14.48
C GLY A 161 -19.78 8.54 14.80
N ILE A 162 -20.17 7.27 14.69
CA ILE A 162 -19.33 6.10 15.02
C ILE A 162 -19.32 5.16 13.82
N ASP A 163 -18.12 4.75 13.39
CA ASP A 163 -17.99 3.71 12.37
C ASP A 163 -18.36 2.34 12.99
N PRO A 164 -19.43 1.68 12.51
CA PRO A 164 -19.85 0.38 13.02
C PRO A 164 -18.80 -0.72 12.74
N GLY A 165 -17.77 -0.43 11.94
CA GLY A 165 -16.83 -1.39 11.41
C GLY A 165 -17.46 -2.20 10.29
N GLN A 166 -16.80 -3.29 9.89
CA GLN A 166 -17.43 -4.25 9.01
C GLN A 166 -18.67 -4.80 9.75
N LEU A 167 -19.86 -4.53 9.21
CA LEU A 167 -21.10 -5.15 9.66
C LEU A 167 -20.84 -6.67 9.74
N PRO A 168 -21.19 -7.36 10.84
CA PRO A 168 -21.20 -8.81 10.85
C PRO A 168 -22.02 -9.26 9.66
N PHE A 169 -21.46 -10.15 8.84
CA PHE A 169 -22.16 -10.78 7.72
C PHE A 169 -23.54 -11.27 8.17
N GLN A 170 -24.57 -10.45 7.96
CA GLN A 170 -25.92 -10.97 7.86
C GLN A 170 -25.97 -11.59 6.47
N THR A 171 -25.97 -12.92 6.43
CA THR A 171 -26.26 -13.72 5.25
C THR A 171 -27.52 -13.19 4.59
N ALA A 172 -27.36 -12.32 3.60
CA ALA A 172 -28.42 -11.99 2.68
C ALA A 172 -28.70 -13.26 1.88
N VAL A 173 -29.90 -13.81 2.11
CA VAL A 173 -30.49 -14.90 1.36
C VAL A 173 -30.31 -14.60 -0.13
N LYS A 174 -29.63 -15.51 -0.84
CA LYS A 174 -29.48 -15.46 -2.30
C LYS A 174 -30.86 -15.39 -2.94
N ILE A 175 -31.11 -14.33 -3.71
CA ILE A 175 -32.11 -14.35 -4.77
C ILE A 175 -31.35 -14.76 -6.06
N PRO A 176 -31.61 -15.93 -6.65
CA PRO A 176 -31.01 -16.31 -7.91
C PRO A 176 -31.69 -15.52 -9.04
N GLY A 177 -30.96 -14.64 -9.74
CA GLY A 177 -31.47 -14.07 -10.99
C GLY A 177 -31.05 -12.65 -11.40
N ALA A 178 -30.24 -11.93 -10.64
CA ALA A 178 -29.73 -10.63 -11.10
C ALA A 178 -28.32 -10.79 -11.69
N LYS A 179 -28.23 -10.98 -13.01
CA LYS A 179 -26.99 -10.68 -13.73
C LYS A 179 -26.77 -9.16 -13.63
N SER A 180 -25.81 -8.73 -12.82
CA SER A 180 -25.29 -7.38 -12.91
C SER A 180 -24.22 -7.38 -14.01
N THR A 181 -24.64 -6.98 -15.20
CA THR A 181 -23.72 -6.58 -16.27
C THR A 181 -23.32 -5.15 -16.00
N ILE A 182 -22.17 -4.94 -15.37
CA ILE A 182 -21.47 -3.66 -15.37
C ILE A 182 -20.18 -3.92 -16.16
N PRO A 183 -19.92 -3.20 -17.27
CA PRO A 183 -18.67 -3.33 -18.03
C PRO A 183 -17.47 -2.97 -17.16
N GLU A 184 -16.42 -3.79 -17.22
CA GLU A 184 -15.13 -3.65 -16.51
C GLU A 184 -14.21 -2.59 -17.15
N GLU A 185 -14.70 -1.36 -17.37
CA GLU A 185 -13.86 -0.25 -17.84
C GLU A 185 -14.16 1.04 -17.04
N ASP A 186 -13.71 1.14 -15.78
CA ASP A 186 -13.88 2.38 -15.01
C ASP A 186 -12.67 2.72 -14.12
N ASP A 187 -11.84 3.65 -14.59
CA ASP A 187 -10.49 4.03 -14.10
C ASP A 187 -10.46 4.88 -12.81
N VAL A 188 -11.61 5.11 -12.17
CA VAL A 188 -11.78 5.96 -10.95
C VAL A 188 -12.62 5.32 -9.85
N ASP A 189 -12.95 4.04 -10.00
CA ASP A 189 -13.29 3.24 -8.84
C ASP A 189 -12.03 3.07 -7.97
N GLU A 190 -12.22 2.94 -6.66
CA GLU A 190 -11.14 2.80 -5.71
C GLU A 190 -10.08 1.80 -6.24
N PRO A 191 -8.81 2.24 -6.46
CA PRO A 191 -7.79 1.41 -7.09
C PRO A 191 -7.68 0.08 -6.33
N GLU A 192 -7.21 -0.95 -7.02
CA GLU A 192 -6.92 -2.27 -6.48
C GLU A 192 -5.90 -2.19 -5.32
N LEU A 193 -6.38 -1.82 -4.13
CA LEU A 193 -5.65 -1.68 -2.87
C LEU A 193 -5.04 -2.99 -2.36
N HIS A 194 -5.21 -4.11 -3.07
CA HIS A 194 -4.61 -5.36 -2.66
C HIS A 194 -3.08 -5.30 -2.76
N THR A 195 -2.52 -4.61 -3.75
CA THR A 195 -1.07 -4.35 -3.82
C THR A 195 -0.63 -3.38 -2.73
N ASP A 196 -1.33 -2.25 -2.53
CA ASP A 196 -0.97 -1.26 -1.52
C ASP A 196 -1.05 -1.80 -0.08
N ILE A 197 -2.04 -2.63 0.27
CA ILE A 197 -2.16 -3.19 1.63
C ILE A 197 -1.07 -4.23 1.89
N VAL A 198 -0.75 -5.07 0.89
CA VAL A 198 0.31 -6.08 1.02
C VAL A 198 1.67 -5.41 1.12
N GLU A 199 1.95 -4.40 0.28
CA GLU A 199 3.19 -3.63 0.33
C GLU A 199 3.31 -2.86 1.66
N VAL A 200 2.26 -2.16 2.11
CA VAL A 200 2.27 -1.46 3.41
C VAL A 200 2.43 -2.42 4.59
N ALA A 201 1.83 -3.61 4.53
CA ALA A 201 2.02 -4.63 5.55
C ALA A 201 3.47 -5.13 5.56
N ARG A 202 4.04 -5.41 4.38
CA ARG A 202 5.44 -5.83 4.22
C ARG A 202 6.41 -4.77 4.72
N ASP A 203 6.19 -3.50 4.39
CA ASP A 203 7.00 -2.38 4.85
C ASP A 203 6.99 -2.25 6.37
N ARG A 204 5.82 -2.43 7.01
CA ARG A 204 5.72 -2.45 8.48
C ARG A 204 6.49 -3.61 9.10
N ILE A 205 6.42 -4.81 8.49
CA ILE A 205 7.17 -5.98 8.97
C ILE A 205 8.67 -5.74 8.81
N SER A 206 9.12 -5.27 7.65
CA SER A 206 10.51 -4.87 7.39
C SER A 206 11.00 -3.85 8.42
N ALA A 207 10.25 -2.77 8.64
CA ALA A 207 10.62 -1.73 9.60
C ALA A 207 10.76 -2.28 11.02
N ARG A 208 9.81 -3.14 11.45
CA ARG A 208 9.88 -3.77 12.77
C ARG A 208 11.08 -4.71 12.91
N ILE A 209 11.38 -5.49 11.88
CA ILE A 209 12.56 -6.38 11.89
C ILE A 209 13.85 -5.54 12.00
N ALA A 210 13.94 -4.44 11.26
CA ALA A 210 15.09 -3.54 11.31
C ALA A 210 15.29 -2.89 12.69
N GLU A 211 14.20 -2.57 13.39
CA GLU A 211 14.22 -1.97 14.73
C GLU A 211 14.55 -2.99 15.82
N GLU A 212 13.88 -4.13 15.82
CA GLU A 212 13.99 -5.14 16.88
C GLU A 212 15.21 -6.05 16.71
N PHE A 213 15.63 -6.35 15.48
CA PHE A 213 16.64 -7.36 15.18
C PHE A 213 17.91 -6.76 14.58
N ALA A 214 18.26 -5.51 14.89
CA ALA A 214 19.50 -4.92 14.39
C ALA A 214 20.75 -5.65 14.93
N GLY A 215 21.83 -5.67 14.14
CA GLY A 215 23.12 -6.25 14.56
C GLY A 215 23.08 -7.77 14.69
N HIS A 216 23.51 -8.29 15.84
CA HIS A 216 23.62 -9.73 16.10
C HIS A 216 22.24 -10.42 16.17
N GLU A 217 21.20 -9.68 16.55
CA GLU A 217 19.83 -10.19 16.61
C GLU A 217 19.30 -10.61 15.23
N LEU A 218 19.78 -9.98 14.14
CA LEU A 218 19.42 -10.40 12.79
C LEU A 218 19.97 -11.79 12.52
N THR A 219 21.19 -12.08 12.97
CA THR A 219 21.77 -13.42 12.87
C THR A 219 20.92 -14.44 13.63
N ALA A 220 20.45 -14.12 14.83
CA ALA A 220 19.56 -14.99 15.59
C ALA A 220 18.23 -15.25 14.86
N LEU A 221 17.63 -14.22 14.23
CA LEU A 221 16.43 -14.38 13.41
C LEU A 221 16.66 -15.30 12.21
N ILE A 222 17.78 -15.13 11.49
CA ILE A 222 18.12 -15.97 10.34
C ILE A 222 18.38 -17.42 10.77
N THR A 223 19.06 -17.63 11.91
CA THR A 223 19.25 -18.96 12.50
C THR A 223 17.91 -19.64 12.76
N ALA A 224 16.98 -18.96 13.43
CA ALA A 224 15.65 -19.51 13.71
C ALA A 224 14.84 -19.82 12.44
N ILE A 225 14.98 -19.00 11.38
CA ILE A 225 14.37 -19.27 10.08
C ILE A 225 14.93 -20.55 9.46
N LEU A 226 16.25 -20.74 9.49
CA LEU A 226 16.90 -21.94 8.94
C LEU A 226 16.55 -23.19 9.76
N GLU A 227 16.47 -23.08 11.08
CA GLU A 227 16.00 -24.16 11.95
C GLU A 227 14.55 -24.54 11.67
N ALA A 228 13.67 -23.55 11.45
CA ALA A 228 12.29 -23.78 11.03
C ALA A 228 12.16 -24.41 9.63
N GLU A 229 13.14 -24.21 8.75
CA GLU A 229 13.28 -24.94 7.47
C GLU A 229 13.84 -26.37 7.65
N GLY A 230 14.22 -26.74 8.87
CA GLY A 230 14.73 -28.05 9.25
C GLY A 230 16.25 -28.21 9.10
N PHE A 231 17.01 -27.12 9.17
CA PHE A 231 18.46 -27.17 9.31
C PHE A 231 18.86 -27.27 10.79
N THR A 232 19.98 -27.93 11.05
CA THR A 232 20.70 -27.83 12.31
C THR A 232 21.74 -26.73 12.16
N CYS A 233 21.60 -25.66 12.94
CA CYS A 233 22.43 -24.47 12.82
C CYS A 233 23.43 -24.34 13.98
N THR A 234 24.57 -23.72 13.72
CA THR A 234 25.54 -23.33 14.73
C THR A 234 25.98 -21.89 14.45
N MET A 235 25.74 -21.01 15.41
CA MET A 235 26.16 -19.61 15.33
C MET A 235 27.61 -19.47 15.79
N SER A 236 28.39 -18.72 15.03
CA SER A 236 29.75 -18.35 15.45
C SER A 236 29.69 -17.34 16.60
N PRO A 237 30.62 -17.40 17.57
CA PRO A 237 30.70 -16.40 18.62
C PRO A 237 30.98 -15.00 18.04
N PRO A 238 30.57 -13.92 18.73
CA PRO A 238 30.86 -12.55 18.29
C PRO A 238 32.38 -12.31 18.25
N GLY A 239 32.96 -12.14 17.06
CA GLY A 239 34.42 -12.02 16.91
C GLY A 239 34.92 -12.00 15.47
N ALA A 240 36.24 -11.91 15.30
CA ALA A 240 36.94 -11.82 14.01
C ALA A 240 36.99 -13.15 13.23
N ASP A 241 35.92 -13.94 13.28
CA ASP A 241 35.81 -15.19 12.55
C ASP A 241 35.41 -14.92 11.11
N GLY A 242 36.36 -14.38 10.33
CA GLY A 242 36.49 -14.57 8.87
C GLY A 242 35.28 -14.28 7.97
N GLY A 243 34.20 -13.69 8.48
CA GLY A 243 32.94 -13.52 7.75
C GLY A 243 31.97 -14.71 7.78
N ILE A 244 32.02 -15.60 8.79
CA ILE A 244 31.01 -16.64 8.99
C ILE A 244 30.17 -16.32 10.22
N ASP A 245 28.87 -16.11 10.04
CA ASP A 245 27.95 -15.87 11.14
C ASP A 245 27.19 -17.15 11.54
N ILE A 246 26.84 -18.00 10.57
CA ILE A 246 26.11 -19.25 10.80
C ILE A 246 26.66 -20.35 9.89
N VAL A 247 26.79 -21.54 10.46
CA VAL A 247 26.97 -22.79 9.70
C VAL A 247 25.71 -23.62 9.86
N ALA A 248 25.11 -24.05 8.75
CA ALA A 248 23.88 -24.83 8.73
C ALA A 248 24.07 -26.10 7.91
N GLY A 249 23.53 -27.22 8.39
CA GLY A 249 23.49 -28.48 7.66
C GLY A 249 22.24 -29.28 7.99
N ARG A 250 22.01 -30.39 7.29
CA ARG A 250 20.89 -31.29 7.55
C ARG A 250 21.32 -32.47 8.43
N GLY A 251 20.32 -33.25 8.84
CA GLY A 251 20.53 -34.44 9.67
C GLY A 251 20.70 -34.12 11.15
N VAL A 252 20.70 -35.18 11.96
CA VAL A 252 20.70 -35.10 13.44
C VAL A 252 21.92 -34.34 13.97
N LEU A 253 23.05 -34.44 13.27
CA LEU A 253 24.31 -33.81 13.65
C LEU A 253 24.64 -32.56 12.81
N GLY A 254 23.77 -32.15 11.87
CA GLY A 254 24.00 -30.98 11.01
C GLY A 254 25.16 -31.16 10.02
N MET A 255 25.55 -32.39 9.71
CA MET A 255 26.67 -32.69 8.82
C MET A 255 26.24 -33.11 7.41
N ASP A 256 24.95 -33.38 7.20
CA ASP A 256 24.44 -33.84 5.91
C ASP A 256 24.22 -32.64 4.97
N SER A 257 24.31 -32.91 3.66
CA SER A 257 23.98 -31.92 2.64
C SER A 257 22.48 -31.57 2.62
N PRO A 258 22.11 -30.34 2.25
CA PRO A 258 23.00 -29.23 1.89
C PRO A 258 23.66 -28.58 3.12
N ARG A 259 24.97 -28.37 3.04
CA ARG A 259 25.77 -27.60 4.00
C ARG A 259 25.88 -26.16 3.50
N VAL A 260 25.40 -25.22 4.31
CA VAL A 260 25.26 -23.81 3.96
C VAL A 260 26.06 -22.97 4.94
N ILE A 261 26.89 -22.08 4.41
CA ILE A 261 27.56 -21.05 5.21
C ILE A 261 26.84 -19.74 5.03
N VAL A 262 26.50 -19.09 6.14
CA VAL A 262 25.73 -17.85 6.15
C VAL A 262 26.57 -16.71 6.69
N GLN A 263 26.51 -15.58 5.99
CA GLN A 263 27.01 -14.31 6.48
C GLN A 263 25.87 -13.29 6.51
N VAL A 264 25.75 -12.55 7.61
CA VAL A 264 24.67 -11.61 7.88
C VAL A 264 25.22 -10.20 7.99
N LYS A 265 24.64 -9.29 7.19
CA LYS A 265 24.93 -7.85 7.19
C LYS A 265 23.64 -7.08 7.39
N SER A 266 23.47 -6.54 8.59
CA SER A 266 22.33 -5.70 9.00
C SER A 266 22.48 -4.21 8.64
N GLY A 267 23.66 -3.80 8.16
CA GLY A 267 24.00 -2.40 7.85
C GLY A 267 23.69 -1.98 6.41
N GLY A 268 24.41 -0.96 5.94
CA GLY A 268 24.27 -0.38 4.60
C GLY A 268 24.61 -1.34 3.45
N GLN A 269 24.64 -0.80 2.23
CA GLN A 269 24.79 -1.59 1.02
C GLN A 269 26.06 -2.46 1.02
N THR A 270 25.89 -3.75 0.73
CA THR A 270 27.00 -4.72 0.72
C THR A 270 27.76 -4.68 -0.61
N GLY A 271 29.08 -4.54 -0.49
CA GLY A 271 30.02 -4.50 -1.59
C GLY A 271 30.39 -5.88 -2.14
N ASP A 272 31.02 -5.88 -3.30
CA ASP A 272 31.44 -7.08 -4.02
C ASP A 272 32.55 -7.89 -3.31
N SER A 273 33.37 -7.22 -2.48
CA SER A 273 34.38 -7.89 -1.65
C SER A 273 33.76 -8.94 -0.74
N VAL A 274 32.65 -8.61 -0.07
CA VAL A 274 31.98 -9.51 0.87
C VAL A 274 31.46 -10.78 0.18
N VAL A 275 30.94 -10.65 -1.04
CA VAL A 275 30.49 -11.80 -1.84
C VAL A 275 31.66 -12.72 -2.18
N ARG A 276 32.80 -12.14 -2.58
CA ARG A 276 34.01 -12.92 -2.88
C ARG A 276 34.59 -13.58 -1.64
N ASP A 277 34.61 -12.87 -0.52
CA ASP A 277 35.12 -13.39 0.75
C ASP A 277 34.28 -14.60 1.19
N LEU A 278 32.95 -14.48 1.17
CA LEU A 278 32.05 -15.59 1.49
C LEU A 278 32.22 -16.76 0.52
N SER A 279 32.34 -16.51 -0.79
CA SER A 279 32.60 -17.57 -1.78
C SER A 279 33.91 -18.33 -1.51
N GLY A 280 34.96 -17.61 -1.13
CA GLY A 280 36.25 -18.20 -0.73
C GLY A 280 36.13 -19.06 0.54
N VAL A 281 35.32 -18.61 1.50
CA VAL A 281 35.05 -19.37 2.73
C VAL A 281 34.23 -20.64 2.45
N VAL A 282 33.18 -20.56 1.63
CA VAL A 282 32.38 -21.72 1.19
C VAL A 282 33.28 -22.79 0.57
N HIS A 283 34.22 -22.37 -0.28
CA HIS A 283 35.18 -23.29 -0.89
C HIS A 283 36.14 -23.90 0.14
N THR A 284 36.72 -23.09 1.02
CA THR A 284 37.69 -23.53 2.03
C THR A 284 37.08 -24.53 3.03
N GLN A 285 35.85 -24.28 3.45
CA GLN A 285 35.12 -25.12 4.40
C GLN A 285 34.46 -26.34 3.73
N GLY A 286 34.54 -26.46 2.40
CA GLY A 286 33.92 -27.56 1.66
C GLY A 286 32.40 -27.60 1.77
N ALA A 287 31.76 -26.44 1.98
CA ALA A 287 30.31 -26.32 2.03
C ALA A 287 29.71 -26.39 0.61
N ASP A 288 28.45 -26.81 0.54
CA ASP A 288 27.77 -26.99 -0.74
C ASP A 288 27.31 -25.62 -1.29
N GLN A 289 26.88 -24.73 -0.40
CA GLN A 289 26.32 -23.42 -0.74
C GLN A 289 26.69 -22.33 0.28
N GLY A 290 26.58 -21.06 -0.16
CA GLY A 290 26.71 -19.87 0.67
C GLY A 290 25.45 -19.01 0.59
N LEU A 291 25.02 -18.48 1.74
CA LEU A 291 23.91 -17.54 1.87
C LEU A 291 24.42 -16.21 2.42
N LEU A 292 24.31 -15.13 1.66
CA LEU A 292 24.58 -13.78 2.14
C LEU A 292 23.26 -13.10 2.46
N VAL A 293 23.04 -12.73 3.73
CA VAL A 293 21.91 -11.91 4.13
C VAL A 293 22.36 -10.45 4.13
N ALA A 294 21.85 -9.65 3.20
CA ALA A 294 22.20 -8.25 3.02
C ALA A 294 20.95 -7.39 3.21
N TRP A 295 20.68 -6.96 4.45
CA TRP A 295 19.49 -6.20 4.79
C TRP A 295 19.41 -4.88 4.02
N GLY A 296 20.51 -4.11 3.96
CA GLY A 296 20.63 -2.89 3.15
C GLY A 296 20.81 -3.12 1.64
N GLY A 297 20.70 -4.37 1.19
CA GLY A 297 20.83 -4.76 -0.21
C GLY A 297 22.27 -4.84 -0.74
N LEU A 298 22.40 -5.20 -2.01
CA LEU A 298 23.67 -5.33 -2.72
C LEU A 298 23.98 -4.14 -3.63
N SER A 299 25.27 -3.83 -3.77
CA SER A 299 25.77 -2.96 -4.84
C SER A 299 25.58 -3.57 -6.24
N LYS A 300 25.53 -2.72 -7.28
CA LYS A 300 25.36 -3.17 -8.68
C LYS A 300 26.44 -4.17 -9.10
N GLN A 301 27.68 -3.97 -8.65
CA GLN A 301 28.80 -4.88 -8.92
C GLN A 301 28.63 -6.22 -8.20
N ALA A 302 28.29 -6.19 -6.91
CA ALA A 302 28.05 -7.41 -6.12
C ALA A 302 26.92 -8.28 -6.71
N ARG A 303 25.85 -7.67 -7.23
CA ARG A 303 24.77 -8.39 -7.92
C ARG A 303 25.27 -9.17 -9.15
N GLY A 304 26.18 -8.58 -9.94
CA GLY A 304 26.77 -9.24 -11.09
C GLY A 304 27.60 -10.48 -10.71
N THR A 305 28.39 -10.37 -9.64
CA THR A 305 29.21 -11.48 -9.12
C THR A 305 28.36 -12.64 -8.60
N VAL A 306 27.29 -12.34 -7.85
CA VAL A 306 26.34 -13.37 -7.39
C VAL A 306 25.69 -14.09 -8.57
N HIS A 307 25.30 -13.36 -9.62
CA HIS A 307 24.66 -13.96 -10.79
C HIS A 307 25.57 -14.99 -11.48
N GLY A 308 26.88 -14.72 -11.56
CA GLY A 308 27.87 -15.67 -12.06
C GLY A 308 28.06 -16.93 -11.19
N GLN A 309 27.61 -16.91 -9.93
CA GLN A 309 27.76 -18.01 -8.96
C GLN A 309 26.42 -18.53 -8.41
N GLN A 310 25.30 -18.30 -9.12
CA GLN A 310 23.94 -18.54 -8.62
C GLN A 310 23.63 -19.96 -8.09
N PHE A 311 24.37 -20.98 -8.51
CA PHE A 311 24.18 -22.37 -8.04
C PHE A 311 24.87 -22.65 -6.70
N ARG A 312 25.83 -21.82 -6.31
CA ARG A 312 26.57 -21.94 -5.04
C ARG A 312 26.29 -20.81 -4.08
N MET A 313 25.88 -19.64 -4.58
CA MET A 313 25.68 -18.44 -3.79
C MET A 313 24.26 -17.93 -3.96
N ARG A 314 23.57 -17.73 -2.83
CA ARG A 314 22.28 -17.04 -2.77
C ARG A 314 22.39 -15.80 -1.90
N VAL A 315 21.59 -14.79 -2.21
CA VAL A 315 21.48 -13.59 -1.39
C VAL A 315 20.04 -13.42 -0.96
N TRP A 316 19.86 -13.08 0.31
CA TRP A 316 18.59 -12.63 0.87
C TRP A 316 18.68 -11.13 1.17
N ALA A 317 17.85 -10.35 0.50
CA ALA A 317 17.57 -8.97 0.86
C ALA A 317 16.47 -8.92 1.94
N ALA A 318 16.11 -7.71 2.39
CA ALA A 318 15.05 -7.53 3.40
C ALA A 318 13.73 -8.23 3.01
N GLU A 319 13.32 -8.13 1.74
CA GLU A 319 12.10 -8.78 1.22
C GLU A 319 12.15 -10.31 1.35
N ASP A 320 13.28 -10.93 1.02
CA ASP A 320 13.44 -12.39 1.13
C ASP A 320 13.33 -12.86 2.58
N VAL A 321 13.86 -12.07 3.53
CA VAL A 321 13.77 -12.37 4.97
C VAL A 321 12.33 -12.23 5.45
N VAL A 322 11.62 -11.17 5.03
CA VAL A 322 10.19 -10.99 5.34
C VAL A 322 9.36 -12.15 4.82
N ASP A 323 9.58 -12.56 3.58
CA ASP A 323 8.86 -13.69 2.97
C ASP A 323 9.15 -15.00 3.72
N ALA A 324 10.40 -15.23 4.14
CA ALA A 324 10.76 -16.41 4.94
C ALA A 324 10.09 -16.39 6.32
N VAL A 325 10.09 -15.25 7.02
CA VAL A 325 9.38 -15.07 8.30
C VAL A 325 7.90 -15.34 8.13
N MET A 326 7.24 -14.74 7.14
CA MET A 326 5.81 -14.93 6.90
C MET A 326 5.46 -16.38 6.56
N ARG A 327 6.30 -17.06 5.77
CA ARG A 327 6.12 -18.47 5.41
C ARG A 327 6.21 -19.40 6.61
N LEU A 328 7.16 -19.15 7.52
CA LEU A 328 7.52 -20.05 8.61
C LEU A 328 7.03 -19.58 9.98
N TYR A 329 6.26 -18.49 10.03
CA TYR A 329 5.93 -17.79 11.27
C TYR A 329 5.45 -18.70 12.39
N GLU A 330 4.58 -19.67 12.08
CA GLU A 330 4.03 -20.62 13.06
C GLU A 330 5.08 -21.55 13.68
N ASN A 331 6.17 -21.82 12.96
CA ASN A 331 7.27 -22.69 13.38
C ASN A 331 8.41 -21.90 14.06
N LEU A 332 8.35 -20.57 14.07
CA LEU A 332 9.37 -19.76 14.72
C LEU A 332 9.26 -19.85 16.26
N PRO A 333 10.39 -19.75 16.98
CA PRO A 333 10.45 -19.67 18.43
C PRO A 333 9.50 -18.62 19.03
N GLU A 334 8.99 -18.88 20.24
CA GLU A 334 8.02 -18.00 20.92
C GLU A 334 8.56 -16.60 21.21
N ASP A 335 9.86 -16.48 21.53
CA ASP A 335 10.53 -15.21 21.75
C ASP A 335 10.51 -14.34 20.48
N ILE A 336 10.75 -14.92 19.31
CA ILE A 336 10.69 -14.21 18.02
C ILE A 336 9.24 -13.82 17.70
N ARG A 337 8.28 -14.73 17.86
CA ARG A 337 6.85 -14.44 17.63
C ARG A 337 6.32 -13.35 18.57
N SER A 338 6.85 -13.25 19.79
CA SER A 338 6.46 -12.20 20.74
C SER A 338 6.93 -10.80 20.30
N ARG A 339 8.12 -10.70 19.70
CA ARG A 339 8.70 -9.45 19.16
C ARG A 339 8.11 -9.06 17.80
N LEU A 340 7.68 -10.06 17.02
CA LEU A 340 7.01 -9.92 15.73
C LEU A 340 5.60 -10.53 15.77
N PRO A 341 4.62 -9.90 16.45
CA PRO A 341 3.28 -10.48 16.60
C PRO A 341 2.47 -10.37 15.29
N LEU A 342 2.74 -11.28 14.35
CA LEU A 342 2.02 -11.38 13.09
C LEU A 342 0.71 -12.15 13.27
N LYS A 343 -0.32 -11.73 12.54
CA LYS A 343 -1.60 -12.44 12.45
C LYS A 343 -1.87 -12.79 11.00
N ARG A 344 -2.10 -14.08 10.73
CA ARG A 344 -2.52 -14.54 9.41
C ARG A 344 -4.01 -14.29 9.23
N VAL A 345 -4.36 -13.59 8.16
CA VAL A 345 -5.74 -13.37 7.74
C VAL A 345 -5.92 -14.08 6.40
N TRP A 346 -6.98 -14.87 6.27
CA TRP A 346 -7.37 -15.46 4.99
C TRP A 346 -8.40 -14.56 4.34
N MET A 347 -8.10 -14.12 3.12
CA MET A 347 -9.03 -13.38 2.27
C MET A 347 -9.25 -14.20 0.99
N LEU A 348 -10.44 -14.10 0.42
CA LEU A 348 -10.67 -14.64 -0.92
C LEU A 348 -9.78 -13.88 -1.89
N ALA A 349 -8.99 -14.61 -2.68
CA ALA A 349 -8.37 -14.04 -3.86
C ALA A 349 -9.50 -13.83 -4.88
N GLU A 350 -9.71 -12.58 -5.30
CA GLU A 350 -10.58 -12.25 -6.42
C GLU A 350 -9.83 -12.42 -7.73
#